data_AF-C3YE49-F1
#
_entry.id   AF-C3YE49-F1
#
_cell.length_a   1.000
_cell.length_b   1.000
_cell.length_c   1.000
_cell.angle_alpha   90.00
_cell.angle_beta   90.00
_cell.angle_gamma   90.00
#
_symmetry.space_group_name_H-M   'P 1'
#
loop_
_entity.id
_entity.type
_entity.pdbx_description
1 polymer ?
#
loop_
_entity_poly.entity_id
_entity_poly.type
_entity_poly.pdbx_seq_one_letter_code
_entity_poly.pdbx_strand_id
1 'polypeptide(L)'
;MEGEPTGEEEGTHAATGEEELEGSGMWLRGIEDISFEDDAETPREILELVRNHIEGLDRNAAKRKVLAASSYNEHILNHTREALFAIARQQRRDCPQGQPKKRTYRANTEPVANRLAEDCCALFQFIEGGRNLAEIKKMFPHGTQNNTWQSPAITRSRGLNTILEEGEDEDVVAKILAENASLREMLKTEMREVNEKLTSMSNRVKHHEEARVDVTEHCDRQLKSIQDELATNKGSQLVLSEDIESMKGKLKKLEATQVRIQTTVSTCNNKILSLETEIHTLQGSAKKSDTEREAKFGNITKYVQSLAFSLEERIREQEYGLSTTHERIKEMKESEVLSEPSLIPYTLTAYMVPGDRFSTMCVVLDVELTDKVSAPPDGW
;
A
#
# COMPACT_ATOMS: atom_id res chain seq x y z
N MET A 1 -37.67 10.74 -21.81
CA MET A 1 -36.41 11.35 -21.37
C MET A 1 -36.07 10.75 -20.02
N GLU A 2 -34.78 10.51 -19.78
CA GLU A 2 -34.16 10.11 -18.51
C GLU A 2 -34.13 8.60 -18.20
N GLY A 3 -33.22 7.92 -18.91
CA GLY A 3 -31.95 7.40 -18.39
C GLY A 3 -31.93 6.61 -17.07
N GLU A 4 -31.81 5.29 -17.18
CA GLU A 4 -31.26 4.42 -16.13
C GLU A 4 -29.72 4.46 -16.18
N PRO A 5 -29.00 4.55 -15.03
CA PRO A 5 -27.58 4.27 -14.97
C PRO A 5 -27.38 2.81 -14.53
N THR A 6 -26.91 1.97 -15.44
CA THR A 6 -26.28 0.69 -15.10
C THR A 6 -24.91 0.98 -14.49
N GLY A 7 -24.72 0.57 -13.24
CA GLY A 7 -23.44 0.64 -12.54
C GLY A 7 -22.42 -0.28 -13.20
N GLU A 8 -21.33 0.32 -13.67
CA GLU A 8 -20.07 -0.39 -13.92
C GLU A 8 -19.19 -0.18 -12.68
N GLU A 9 -18.98 -1.26 -11.94
CA GLU A 9 -17.96 -1.34 -10.90
C GLU A 9 -16.58 -1.28 -11.60
N GLU A 10 -15.82 -0.22 -11.33
CA GLU A 10 -14.40 -0.13 -11.62
C GLU A 10 -13.63 -1.18 -10.81
N GLY A 11 -13.52 -2.38 -11.38
CA GLY A 11 -12.53 -3.37 -10.97
C GLY A 11 -11.14 -2.90 -11.35
N THR A 12 -10.46 -2.24 -10.41
CA THR A 12 -9.02 -1.98 -10.49
C THR A 12 -8.27 -3.30 -10.36
N HIS A 13 -8.16 -4.04 -11.47
CA HIS A 13 -7.16 -5.09 -11.59
C HIS A 13 -5.79 -4.43 -11.69
N ALA A 14 -4.98 -4.64 -10.65
CA ALA A 14 -3.57 -4.32 -10.67
C ALA A 14 -2.93 -4.97 -11.91
N ALA A 15 -2.52 -4.13 -12.85
CA ALA A 15 -1.63 -4.51 -13.93
C ALA A 15 -0.32 -5.00 -13.30
N THR A 16 -0.17 -6.31 -13.22
CA THR A 16 1.13 -6.95 -13.05
C THR A 16 1.99 -6.50 -14.24
N GLY A 17 3.15 -5.89 -13.96
CA GLY A 17 4.09 -5.34 -14.94
C GLY A 17 4.73 -6.36 -15.90
N GLU A 18 4.07 -7.48 -16.18
CA GLU A 18 4.45 -8.47 -17.19
C GLU A 18 3.90 -8.09 -18.58
N GLU A 19 2.74 -7.43 -18.67
CA GLU A 19 2.17 -7.01 -19.97
C GLU A 19 2.95 -5.85 -20.63
N GLU A 20 3.58 -4.96 -19.84
CA GLU A 20 4.45 -3.90 -20.38
C GLU A 20 5.78 -4.45 -20.94
N LEU A 21 6.21 -5.65 -20.53
CA LEU A 21 7.45 -6.26 -20.99
C LEU A 21 7.31 -6.96 -22.35
N GLU A 22 6.12 -7.47 -22.69
CA GLU A 22 5.90 -8.22 -23.94
C GLU A 22 6.02 -7.37 -25.22
N GLY A 23 5.71 -6.07 -25.14
CA GLY A 23 5.87 -5.11 -26.24
C GLY A 23 7.23 -4.38 -26.23
N SER A 24 7.99 -4.50 -25.15
CA SER A 24 9.18 -3.70 -24.88
C SER A 24 10.44 -4.14 -25.63
N GLY A 25 10.44 -5.31 -26.30
CA GLY A 25 11.65 -5.87 -26.90
C GLY A 25 12.73 -6.31 -25.89
N MET A 26 12.51 -6.16 -24.58
CA MET A 26 13.52 -6.48 -23.57
C MET A 26 13.70 -7.98 -23.31
N TRP A 27 12.93 -8.84 -23.97
CA TRP A 27 12.92 -10.28 -23.74
C TRP A 27 14.14 -11.02 -24.29
N LEU A 28 14.96 -10.42 -25.16
CA LEU A 28 16.26 -11.00 -25.59
C LEU A 28 17.46 -10.45 -24.78
N ARG A 29 17.24 -9.52 -23.84
CA ARG A 29 18.31 -8.87 -23.07
C ARG A 29 19.01 -9.88 -22.15
N GLY A 30 20.35 -9.83 -22.07
CA GLY A 30 21.16 -10.76 -21.28
C GLY A 30 21.78 -11.92 -22.07
N ILE A 31 21.37 -12.10 -23.33
CA ILE A 31 21.98 -13.10 -24.26
C ILE A 31 23.37 -12.66 -24.76
N GLU A 32 23.70 -11.38 -24.61
CA GLU A 32 24.94 -10.75 -25.08
C GLU A 32 26.20 -11.14 -24.30
N ASP A 33 26.05 -11.62 -23.06
CA ASP A 33 27.17 -12.01 -22.19
C ASP A 33 27.44 -13.53 -22.20
N ILE A 34 26.71 -14.29 -23.02
CA ILE A 34 26.77 -15.76 -23.03
C ILE A 34 27.69 -16.26 -24.15
N SER A 35 28.77 -16.96 -23.78
CA SER A 35 29.73 -17.54 -24.73
C SER A 35 29.20 -18.87 -25.30
N PHE A 36 29.16 -18.99 -26.62
CA PHE A 36 28.62 -20.16 -27.33
C PHE A 36 29.65 -21.23 -27.68
N GLU A 37 30.93 -21.04 -27.33
CA GLU A 37 32.01 -21.88 -27.87
C GLU A 37 32.03 -23.29 -27.25
N ASP A 38 31.47 -23.49 -26.05
CA ASP A 38 31.56 -24.75 -25.30
C ASP A 38 30.24 -25.25 -24.65
N ASP A 39 29.10 -24.60 -24.90
CA ASP A 39 27.82 -24.96 -24.26
C ASP A 39 26.69 -25.29 -25.26
N ALA A 40 26.13 -26.50 -25.13
CA ALA A 40 24.99 -26.96 -25.94
C ALA A 40 23.63 -26.56 -25.35
N GLU A 41 23.60 -26.10 -24.10
CA GLU A 41 22.42 -25.71 -23.34
C GLU A 41 22.01 -24.26 -23.66
N THR A 42 22.98 -23.34 -23.66
CA THR A 42 22.79 -21.93 -24.04
C THR A 42 22.00 -21.72 -25.35
N PRO A 43 22.35 -22.35 -26.51
CA PRO A 43 21.56 -22.17 -27.73
C PRO A 43 20.10 -22.64 -27.58
N ARG A 44 19.85 -23.71 -26.80
CA ARG A 44 18.49 -24.23 -26.58
C ARG A 44 17.64 -23.28 -25.76
N GLU A 45 18.22 -22.65 -24.75
CA GLU A 45 17.53 -21.63 -23.95
C GLU A 45 17.09 -20.44 -24.81
N ILE A 46 17.95 -20.01 -25.74
CA ILE A 46 17.63 -18.94 -26.70
C ILE A 46 16.50 -19.37 -27.64
N LEU A 47 16.48 -20.61 -28.11
CA LEU A 47 15.37 -21.12 -28.91
C LEU A 47 14.06 -21.14 -28.13
N GLU A 48 14.08 -21.59 -26.88
CA GLU A 48 12.88 -21.65 -26.04
C GLU A 48 12.36 -20.23 -25.76
N LEU A 49 13.26 -19.30 -25.49
CA LEU A 49 12.94 -17.90 -25.30
C LEU A 49 12.33 -17.28 -26.57
N VAL A 50 12.91 -17.54 -27.74
CA VAL A 50 12.35 -17.15 -29.04
C VAL A 50 10.98 -17.79 -29.24
N ARG A 51 10.84 -19.10 -29.01
CA ARG A 51 9.60 -19.86 -29.14
C ARG A 51 8.48 -19.24 -28.30
N ASN A 52 8.71 -19.01 -27.01
CA ASN A 52 7.74 -18.42 -26.09
C ASN A 52 7.20 -17.05 -26.56
N HIS A 53 8.00 -16.29 -27.31
CA HIS A 53 7.62 -14.94 -27.71
C HIS A 53 7.07 -14.85 -29.14
N ILE A 54 7.46 -15.75 -30.06
CA ILE A 54 7.10 -15.65 -31.47
C ILE A 54 6.30 -16.84 -32.01
N GLU A 55 6.16 -17.92 -31.26
CA GLU A 55 5.31 -19.04 -31.64
C GLU A 55 3.85 -18.60 -31.79
N GLY A 56 3.16 -19.11 -32.81
CA GLY A 56 1.77 -18.75 -33.12
C GLY A 56 1.57 -17.37 -33.76
N LEU A 57 2.61 -16.52 -33.84
CA LEU A 57 2.53 -15.23 -34.51
C LEU A 57 2.64 -15.37 -36.04
N ASP A 58 1.94 -14.49 -36.75
CA ASP A 58 2.17 -14.34 -38.19
C ASP A 58 3.59 -13.82 -38.47
N ARG A 59 4.09 -14.05 -39.69
CA ARG A 59 5.47 -13.71 -40.06
C ARG A 59 5.81 -12.23 -39.85
N ASN A 60 4.84 -11.32 -40.03
CA ASN A 60 5.05 -9.88 -39.90
C ASN A 60 5.06 -9.44 -38.42
N ALA A 61 4.20 -10.04 -37.60
CA ALA A 61 4.13 -9.84 -36.16
C ALA A 61 5.37 -10.39 -35.46
N ALA A 62 5.78 -11.62 -35.80
CA ALA A 62 7.03 -12.21 -35.33
C ALA A 62 8.24 -11.34 -35.70
N LYS A 63 8.33 -10.89 -36.95
CA LYS A 63 9.39 -9.99 -37.42
C LYS A 63 9.40 -8.68 -36.61
N ARG A 64 8.25 -8.05 -36.37
CA ARG A 64 8.17 -6.82 -35.56
C ARG A 64 8.61 -7.06 -34.11
N LYS A 65 8.22 -8.18 -33.49
CA LYS A 65 8.59 -8.52 -32.10
C LYS A 65 10.09 -8.82 -31.96
N VAL A 66 10.69 -9.51 -32.94
CA VAL A 66 12.14 -9.71 -33.02
C VAL A 66 12.88 -8.40 -33.28
N LEU A 67 12.35 -7.53 -34.15
CA LEU A 67 12.96 -6.22 -34.42
C LEU A 67 12.95 -5.30 -33.20
N ALA A 68 11.85 -5.28 -32.45
CA ALA A 68 11.76 -4.52 -31.21
C ALA A 68 12.86 -4.93 -30.23
N ALA A 69 13.29 -6.19 -30.24
CA ALA A 69 14.38 -6.63 -29.38
C ALA A 69 15.75 -6.04 -29.73
N SER A 70 15.92 -5.56 -30.98
CA SER A 70 17.17 -4.93 -31.43
C SER A 70 17.28 -3.44 -31.13
N SER A 71 16.22 -2.77 -30.65
CA SER A 71 16.26 -1.33 -30.37
C SER A 71 17.18 -0.96 -29.20
N TYR A 72 17.55 -1.95 -28.38
CA TYR A 72 18.40 -1.77 -27.20
C TYR A 72 19.84 -2.24 -27.41
N ASN A 73 20.07 -3.23 -28.28
CA ASN A 73 21.41 -3.69 -28.65
C ASN A 73 21.43 -4.22 -30.09
N GLU A 74 22.26 -3.62 -30.94
CA GLU A 74 22.40 -3.99 -32.36
C GLU A 74 23.01 -5.40 -32.57
N HIS A 75 23.75 -5.91 -31.58
CA HIS A 75 24.44 -7.21 -31.67
C HIS A 75 23.53 -8.40 -31.29
N ILE A 76 22.42 -8.15 -30.61
CA ILE A 76 21.55 -9.19 -30.02
C ILE A 76 20.93 -10.11 -31.08
N LEU A 77 20.58 -9.55 -32.24
CA LEU A 77 20.03 -10.32 -33.35
C LEU A 77 21.08 -11.20 -34.03
N ASN A 78 22.34 -10.77 -34.05
CA ASN A 78 23.41 -11.62 -34.58
C ASN A 78 23.67 -12.82 -33.65
N HIS A 79 23.68 -12.60 -32.33
CA HIS A 79 23.84 -13.66 -31.33
C HIS A 79 22.67 -14.66 -31.41
N THR A 80 21.44 -14.14 -31.45
CA THR A 80 20.22 -14.95 -31.64
C THR A 80 20.28 -15.76 -32.93
N ARG A 81 20.70 -15.14 -34.05
CA ARG A 81 20.86 -15.83 -35.33
C ARG A 81 21.88 -16.98 -35.24
N GLU A 82 23.01 -16.77 -34.59
CA GLU A 82 24.08 -17.77 -34.46
C GLU A 82 23.65 -18.96 -33.59
N ALA A 83 22.95 -18.69 -32.47
CA ALA A 83 22.35 -19.73 -31.63
C ALA A 83 21.35 -20.59 -32.42
N LEU A 84 20.43 -19.95 -33.16
CA LEU A 84 19.46 -20.67 -34.00
C LEU A 84 20.14 -21.48 -35.12
N PHE A 85 21.25 -20.99 -35.69
CA PHE A 85 22.04 -21.77 -36.66
C PHE A 85 22.68 -23.02 -36.03
N ALA A 86 23.21 -22.90 -34.81
CA ALA A 86 23.80 -24.03 -34.09
C ALA A 86 22.76 -25.13 -33.87
N ILE A 87 21.55 -24.76 -33.45
CA ILE A 87 20.45 -25.70 -33.24
C ILE A 87 19.94 -26.28 -34.55
N ALA A 88 19.75 -25.47 -35.59
CA ALA A 88 19.32 -25.95 -36.89
C ALA A 88 20.26 -27.02 -37.43
N ARG A 89 21.58 -26.88 -37.25
CA ARG A 89 22.55 -27.92 -37.64
C ARG A 89 22.46 -29.20 -36.82
N GLN A 90 22.14 -29.10 -35.54
CA GLN A 90 21.99 -30.25 -34.65
C GLN A 90 20.68 -31.01 -34.93
N GLN A 91 19.57 -30.29 -35.13
CA GLN A 91 18.22 -30.87 -35.19
C GLN A 91 17.76 -31.20 -36.62
N ARG A 92 18.28 -30.52 -37.65
CA ARG A 92 17.80 -30.65 -39.04
C ARG A 92 18.90 -31.19 -39.97
N ARG A 93 18.69 -32.41 -40.48
CA ARG A 93 19.60 -33.06 -41.44
C ARG A 93 19.65 -32.37 -42.80
N ASP A 94 18.62 -31.60 -43.14
CA ASP A 94 18.51 -30.82 -44.38
C ASP A 94 19.13 -29.42 -44.29
N CYS A 95 19.76 -29.06 -43.15
CA CYS A 95 20.49 -27.81 -43.00
C CYS A 95 21.72 -27.77 -43.94
N PRO A 96 21.90 -26.73 -44.77
CA PRO A 96 23.04 -26.62 -45.68
C PRO A 96 24.40 -26.68 -44.95
N GLN A 97 25.37 -27.39 -45.55
CA GLN A 97 26.75 -27.46 -45.05
C GLN A 97 27.57 -26.23 -45.48
N GLY A 98 28.51 -25.81 -44.62
CA GLY A 98 29.38 -24.65 -44.86
C GLY A 98 29.19 -23.54 -43.81
N GLN A 99 30.08 -22.54 -43.81
CA GLN A 99 29.92 -21.39 -42.91
C GLN A 99 28.80 -20.47 -43.42
N PRO A 100 27.89 -20.00 -42.54
CA PRO A 100 26.86 -19.06 -42.94
C PRO A 100 27.54 -17.74 -43.34
N LYS A 101 26.93 -17.03 -44.29
CA LYS A 101 27.48 -15.76 -44.79
C LYS A 101 27.50 -14.74 -43.64
N LYS A 102 28.70 -14.37 -43.17
CA LYS A 102 28.88 -13.18 -42.31
C LYS A 102 28.41 -11.96 -43.12
N ARG A 103 27.29 -11.35 -42.73
CA ARG A 103 26.80 -10.13 -43.38
C ARG A 103 27.62 -8.94 -42.87
N THR A 104 28.51 -8.40 -43.70
CA THR A 104 29.26 -7.17 -43.43
C THR A 104 28.54 -5.94 -43.99
N TYR A 105 28.66 -4.82 -43.28
CA TYR A 105 27.93 -3.57 -43.47
C TYR A 105 28.20 -2.88 -44.83
N ARG A 106 27.15 -2.42 -45.49
CA ARG A 106 27.19 -1.27 -46.41
C ARG A 106 26.03 -0.35 -46.07
N ALA A 107 26.32 0.94 -45.89
CA ALA A 107 25.44 1.93 -45.27
C ALA A 107 24.10 2.22 -45.96
N ASN A 108 23.80 1.66 -47.15
CA ASN A 108 22.76 2.21 -48.03
C ASN A 108 21.67 1.22 -48.53
N THR A 109 21.42 0.08 -47.89
CA THR A 109 20.29 -0.80 -48.28
C THR A 109 19.66 -1.50 -47.08
N GLU A 110 18.39 -1.18 -46.79
CA GLU A 110 17.53 -1.62 -45.67
C GLU A 110 18.18 -1.59 -44.26
N PRO A 111 17.42 -1.32 -43.19
CA PRO A 111 17.96 -1.42 -41.85
C PRO A 111 18.48 -2.84 -41.62
N VAL A 112 19.76 -3.01 -41.28
CA VAL A 112 20.41 -4.33 -41.12
C VAL A 112 19.64 -5.21 -40.14
N ALA A 113 19.07 -4.60 -39.09
CA ALA A 113 18.18 -5.23 -38.14
C ALA A 113 16.99 -5.94 -38.81
N ASN A 114 16.35 -5.32 -39.81
CA ASN A 114 15.21 -5.93 -40.54
C ASN A 114 15.57 -7.26 -41.17
N ARG A 115 16.76 -7.36 -41.78
CA ARG A 115 17.22 -8.59 -42.42
C ARG A 115 17.65 -9.64 -41.42
N LEU A 116 18.24 -9.22 -40.30
CA LEU A 116 18.60 -10.15 -39.21
C LEU A 116 17.37 -10.72 -38.52
N ALA A 117 16.34 -9.90 -38.31
CA ALA A 117 15.07 -10.38 -37.77
C ALA A 117 14.37 -11.34 -38.74
N GLU A 118 14.42 -11.08 -40.05
CA GLU A 118 13.96 -12.03 -41.06
C GLU A 118 14.74 -13.34 -41.03
N ASP A 119 16.07 -13.27 -40.94
CA ASP A 119 16.91 -14.47 -40.85
C ASP A 119 16.57 -15.29 -39.59
N CYS A 120 16.34 -14.64 -38.44
CA CYS A 120 15.93 -15.30 -37.18
C CYS A 120 14.55 -15.96 -37.30
N CYS A 121 13.55 -15.25 -37.84
CA CYS A 121 12.22 -15.81 -38.06
C CYS A 121 12.25 -17.01 -39.04
N ALA A 122 13.03 -16.92 -40.11
CA ALA A 122 13.18 -18.00 -41.08
C ALA A 122 13.87 -19.23 -40.47
N LEU A 123 14.89 -19.03 -39.62
CA LEU A 123 15.58 -20.09 -38.89
C LEU A 123 14.66 -20.75 -37.85
N PHE A 124 13.91 -19.98 -37.08
CA PHE A 124 12.92 -20.50 -36.14
C PHE A 124 11.87 -21.36 -36.84
N GLN A 125 11.25 -20.83 -37.91
CA GLN A 125 10.30 -21.59 -38.71
C GLN A 125 10.93 -22.84 -39.33
N PHE A 126 12.20 -22.79 -39.73
CA PHE A 126 12.91 -23.96 -40.23
C PHE A 126 13.14 -25.02 -39.15
N ILE A 127 13.47 -24.63 -37.92
CA ILE A 127 13.61 -25.56 -36.79
C ILE A 127 12.26 -26.22 -36.47
N GLU A 128 11.18 -25.44 -36.40
CA GLU A 128 9.80 -25.87 -36.09
C GLU A 128 9.10 -26.68 -37.21
N GLY A 129 9.82 -27.11 -38.26
CA GLY A 129 9.22 -27.95 -39.31
C GLY A 129 8.66 -27.20 -40.52
N GLY A 130 8.74 -25.87 -40.54
CA GLY A 130 8.33 -25.02 -41.67
C GLY A 130 9.21 -25.21 -42.92
N ARG A 131 8.59 -25.13 -44.11
CA ARG A 131 9.26 -25.31 -45.41
C ARG A 131 10.01 -24.04 -45.87
N ASN A 132 10.98 -23.57 -45.09
CA ASN A 132 11.79 -22.38 -45.44
C ASN A 132 13.19 -22.71 -45.97
N LEU A 133 13.42 -23.94 -46.45
CA LEU A 133 14.73 -24.39 -46.95
C LEU A 133 15.29 -23.48 -48.06
N ALA A 134 14.43 -22.87 -48.88
CA ALA A 134 14.83 -21.93 -49.91
C ALA A 134 15.41 -20.62 -49.34
N GLU A 135 14.90 -20.14 -48.20
CA GLU A 135 15.42 -18.96 -47.50
C GLU A 135 16.71 -19.29 -46.75
N ILE A 136 16.75 -20.44 -46.06
CA ILE A 136 17.95 -20.94 -45.38
C ILE A 136 19.11 -21.09 -46.36
N LYS A 137 18.88 -21.65 -47.56
CA LYS A 137 19.91 -21.78 -48.61
C LYS A 137 20.50 -20.44 -49.08
N LYS A 138 19.75 -19.34 -49.03
CA LYS A 138 20.25 -18.00 -49.38
C LYS A 138 21.22 -17.42 -48.34
N MET A 139 21.21 -17.97 -47.12
CA MET A 139 22.09 -17.54 -46.02
C MET A 139 23.50 -18.16 -46.10
N PHE A 140 23.72 -19.12 -47.00
CA PHE A 140 25.03 -19.74 -47.24
C PHE A 140 25.62 -19.23 -48.56
N PRO A 141 26.94 -18.97 -48.62
CA PRO A 141 27.58 -18.56 -49.87
C PRO A 141 27.43 -19.67 -50.92
N HIS A 142 27.06 -19.29 -52.15
CA HIS A 142 27.15 -20.18 -53.31
C HIS A 142 28.63 -20.32 -53.72
N GLY A 143 29.40 -21.03 -52.90
CA GLY A 143 30.74 -21.49 -53.23
C GLY A 143 30.63 -22.80 -53.97
N THR A 144 30.93 -22.76 -55.27
CA THR A 144 31.27 -23.87 -56.17
C THR A 144 31.71 -25.15 -55.45
N GLN A 145 30.78 -26.09 -55.24
CA GLN A 145 31.14 -27.49 -55.04
C GLN A 145 31.59 -28.07 -56.39
N ASN A 146 32.86 -27.84 -56.74
CA ASN A 146 33.56 -28.64 -57.73
C ASN A 146 34.33 -29.74 -56.99
N ASN A 147 33.60 -30.68 -56.38
CA ASN A 147 34.18 -31.89 -55.82
C ASN A 147 34.20 -32.98 -56.90
N THR A 148 35.12 -32.83 -57.85
CA THR A 148 35.48 -33.90 -58.79
C THR A 148 36.56 -34.76 -58.13
N TRP A 149 36.19 -35.55 -57.12
CA TRP A 149 37.00 -36.69 -56.70
C TRP A 149 36.66 -37.86 -57.62
N GLN A 150 37.23 -37.85 -58.83
CA GLN A 150 37.31 -39.06 -59.63
C GLN A 150 38.33 -39.99 -58.99
N SER A 151 37.85 -41.07 -58.38
CA SER A 151 38.69 -42.23 -58.05
C SER A 151 39.31 -42.77 -59.35
N PRO A 152 40.63 -43.05 -59.41
CA PRO A 152 41.22 -43.72 -60.56
C PRO A 152 40.88 -45.21 -60.50
N ALA A 153 39.64 -45.56 -60.85
CA ALA A 153 39.28 -46.93 -61.14
C ALA A 153 39.88 -47.33 -62.50
N ILE A 154 41.01 -48.03 -62.44
CA ILE A 154 41.34 -49.21 -63.25
C ILE A 154 40.87 -49.15 -64.72
N THR A 155 41.75 -48.65 -65.58
CA THR A 155 41.86 -49.14 -66.97
C THR A 155 43.33 -49.28 -67.33
N ARG A 156 43.93 -50.42 -66.94
CA ARG A 156 45.14 -50.95 -67.55
C ARG A 156 44.89 -52.41 -67.97
N SER A 157 44.18 -52.58 -69.07
CA SER A 157 44.35 -53.78 -69.91
C SER A 157 45.61 -53.57 -70.76
N ARG A 158 46.78 -53.89 -70.21
CA ARG A 158 47.99 -54.13 -71.00
C ARG A 158 47.97 -55.61 -71.40
N GLY A 159 48.05 -55.86 -72.70
CA GLY A 159 48.28 -57.19 -73.25
C GLY A 159 49.56 -57.80 -72.66
N LEU A 160 49.45 -59.04 -72.23
CA LEU A 160 50.59 -59.91 -71.95
C LEU A 160 51.24 -60.27 -73.29
N ASN A 161 52.38 -59.67 -73.59
CA ASN A 161 53.34 -60.28 -74.52
C ASN A 161 54.38 -61.00 -73.68
N THR A 162 54.38 -62.32 -73.80
CA THR A 162 55.47 -63.22 -73.43
C THR A 162 56.70 -62.90 -74.27
N ILE A 163 57.78 -62.43 -73.65
CA ILE A 163 59.13 -62.52 -74.23
C ILE A 163 60.06 -62.96 -73.10
N LEU A 164 60.59 -64.17 -73.27
CA LEU A 164 61.73 -64.73 -72.56
C LEU A 164 62.98 -63.95 -72.96
N GLU A 165 63.64 -63.26 -72.03
CA GLU A 165 65.08 -62.93 -72.13
C GLU A 165 65.74 -63.13 -70.77
N GLU A 166 66.43 -64.27 -70.63
CA GLU A 166 67.31 -64.58 -69.50
C GLU A 166 68.51 -63.61 -69.53
N GLY A 167 68.51 -62.59 -68.66
CA GLY A 167 69.66 -61.70 -68.45
C GLY A 167 69.37 -60.33 -67.82
N GLU A 168 68.14 -59.80 -67.89
CA GLU A 168 67.76 -58.47 -67.34
C GLU A 168 66.81 -58.55 -66.13
N ASP A 169 66.31 -59.75 -65.80
CA ASP A 169 65.30 -59.95 -64.74
C ASP A 169 65.89 -59.90 -63.32
N GLU A 170 67.18 -60.22 -63.12
CA GLU A 170 67.79 -60.20 -61.78
C GLU A 170 67.91 -58.77 -61.22
N ASP A 171 68.21 -57.77 -62.07
CA ASP A 171 68.30 -56.36 -61.67
C ASP A 171 66.92 -55.76 -61.35
N VAL A 172 65.87 -56.20 -62.06
CA VAL A 172 64.49 -55.79 -61.79
C VAL A 172 64.00 -56.41 -60.48
N VAL A 173 64.30 -57.69 -60.23
CA VAL A 173 63.95 -58.38 -58.98
C VAL A 173 64.68 -57.75 -57.79
N ALA A 174 65.98 -57.46 -57.90
CA ALA A 174 66.74 -56.80 -56.84
C ALA A 174 66.19 -55.40 -56.51
N LYS A 175 65.81 -54.63 -57.53
CA LYS A 175 65.18 -53.31 -57.35
C LYS A 175 63.83 -53.40 -56.66
N ILE A 176 62.98 -54.36 -57.04
CA ILE A 176 61.68 -54.59 -56.38
C ILE A 176 61.86 -54.99 -54.92
N LEU A 177 62.86 -55.82 -54.59
CA LEU A 177 63.15 -56.22 -53.21
C LEU A 177 63.66 -55.05 -52.37
N ALA A 178 64.53 -54.20 -52.91
CA ALA A 178 65.01 -53.00 -52.24
C ALA A 178 63.88 -51.98 -51.98
N GLU A 179 63.01 -51.76 -52.96
CA GLU A 179 61.84 -50.89 -52.82
C GLU A 179 60.85 -51.45 -51.78
N ASN A 180 60.60 -52.77 -51.77
CA ASN A 180 59.80 -53.41 -50.73
C ASN A 180 60.40 -53.28 -49.33
N ALA A 181 61.73 -53.40 -49.19
CA ALA A 181 62.41 -53.18 -47.92
C ALA A 181 62.25 -51.73 -47.44
N SER A 182 62.39 -50.76 -48.36
CA SER A 182 62.16 -49.34 -48.06
C SER A 182 60.71 -49.06 -47.65
N LEU A 183 59.72 -49.63 -48.37
CA LEU A 183 58.30 -49.49 -48.04
C LEU A 183 57.96 -50.10 -46.69
N ARG A 184 58.55 -51.25 -46.33
CA ARG A 184 58.36 -51.88 -45.02
C ARG A 184 58.91 -51.03 -43.88
N GLU A 185 60.08 -50.42 -44.05
CA GLU A 185 60.64 -49.51 -43.04
C GLU A 185 59.82 -48.22 -42.93
N MET A 186 59.36 -47.63 -44.04
CA MET A 186 58.45 -46.48 -44.01
C MET A 186 57.13 -46.80 -43.30
N LEU A 187 56.51 -47.94 -43.60
CA LEU A 187 55.29 -48.38 -42.92
C LEU A 187 55.50 -48.58 -41.42
N LYS A 188 56.67 -49.11 -41.02
CA LYS A 188 57.03 -49.29 -39.61
C LYS A 188 57.24 -47.96 -38.90
N THR A 189 57.84 -46.96 -39.55
CA THR A 189 57.96 -45.61 -38.99
C THR A 189 56.59 -44.94 -38.86
N GLU A 190 55.74 -45.01 -39.88
CA GLU A 190 54.39 -44.45 -39.84
C GLU A 190 53.53 -45.13 -38.77
N MET A 191 53.60 -46.46 -38.64
CA MET A 191 52.91 -47.17 -37.56
C MET A 191 53.38 -46.74 -36.17
N ARG A 192 54.68 -46.50 -35.99
CA ARG A 192 55.21 -45.99 -34.71
C ARG A 192 54.64 -44.61 -34.40
N GLU A 193 54.69 -43.70 -35.36
CA GLU A 193 54.16 -42.33 -35.18
C GLU A 193 52.66 -42.32 -34.89
N VAL A 194 51.88 -43.14 -35.60
CA VAL A 194 50.44 -43.27 -35.37
C VAL A 194 50.17 -43.83 -33.97
N ASN A 195 50.94 -44.83 -33.53
CA ASN A 195 50.78 -45.41 -32.20
C ASN A 195 51.13 -44.44 -31.06
N GLU A 196 52.18 -43.62 -31.24
CA GLU A 196 52.53 -42.55 -30.30
C GLU A 196 51.44 -41.47 -30.24
N LYS A 197 50.92 -41.03 -31.40
CA LYS A 197 49.80 -40.09 -31.48
C LYS A 197 48.54 -40.65 -30.83
N LEU A 198 48.23 -41.93 -31.06
CA LEU A 198 47.08 -42.60 -30.46
C LEU A 198 47.21 -42.68 -28.93
N THR A 199 48.39 -43.02 -28.42
CA THR A 199 48.68 -43.08 -26.98
C THR A 199 48.56 -41.70 -26.33
N SER A 200 49.14 -40.68 -26.97
CA SER A 200 49.02 -39.28 -26.52
C SER A 200 47.57 -38.81 -26.48
N MET A 201 46.79 -39.09 -27.54
CA MET A 201 45.37 -38.77 -27.60
C MET A 201 44.57 -39.52 -26.54
N SER A 202 44.85 -40.80 -26.31
CA SER A 202 44.19 -41.60 -25.27
C SER A 202 44.43 -41.03 -23.88
N ASN A 203 45.66 -40.59 -23.57
CA ASN A 203 45.97 -39.97 -22.28
C ASN A 203 45.25 -38.63 -22.11
N ARG A 204 45.17 -37.82 -23.16
CA ARG A 204 44.41 -36.55 -23.14
C ARG A 204 42.92 -36.79 -22.90
N VAL A 205 42.32 -37.77 -23.60
CA VAL A 205 40.91 -38.14 -23.40
C VAL A 205 40.66 -38.60 -21.96
N LYS A 206 41.54 -39.44 -21.41
CA LYS A 206 41.42 -39.88 -20.02
C LYS A 206 41.49 -38.70 -19.03
N HIS A 207 42.39 -37.76 -19.25
CA HIS A 207 42.51 -36.59 -18.39
C HIS A 207 41.27 -35.66 -18.48
N HIS A 208 40.72 -35.47 -19.68
CA HIS A 208 39.47 -34.74 -19.86
C HIS A 208 38.27 -35.44 -19.21
N GLU A 209 38.24 -36.78 -19.22
CA GLU A 209 37.23 -37.57 -18.53
C GLU A 209 37.31 -37.38 -17.01
N GLU A 210 38.51 -37.47 -16.43
CA GLU A 210 38.75 -37.20 -15.00
C GLU A 210 38.31 -35.78 -14.61
N ALA A 211 38.71 -34.78 -15.38
CA ALA A 211 38.29 -33.39 -15.15
C ALA A 211 36.77 -33.21 -15.25
N ARG A 212 36.11 -33.89 -16.19
CA ARG A 212 34.64 -33.84 -16.32
C ARG A 212 33.96 -34.44 -15.09
N VAL A 213 34.48 -35.55 -14.57
CA VAL A 213 33.96 -36.16 -13.33
C VAL A 213 34.13 -35.21 -12.15
N ASP A 214 35.31 -34.60 -11.97
CA ASP A 214 35.56 -33.64 -10.88
C ASP A 214 34.60 -32.45 -10.92
N VAL A 215 34.37 -31.88 -12.12
CA VAL A 215 33.42 -30.78 -12.31
C VAL A 215 32.00 -31.22 -11.97
N THR A 216 31.58 -32.39 -12.45
CA THR A 216 30.23 -32.93 -12.18
C THR A 216 30.03 -33.13 -10.67
N GLU A 217 30.99 -33.74 -9.98
CA GLU A 217 30.93 -33.94 -8.52
C GLU A 217 30.95 -32.62 -7.74
N HIS A 218 31.62 -31.59 -8.26
CA HIS A 218 31.59 -30.26 -7.67
C HIS A 218 30.21 -29.61 -7.82
N CYS A 219 29.63 -29.67 -9.02
CA CYS A 219 28.28 -29.17 -9.29
C CYS A 219 27.23 -29.90 -8.43
N ASP A 220 27.30 -31.22 -8.31
CA ASP A 220 26.38 -32.01 -7.48
C ASP A 220 26.46 -31.62 -6.00
N ARG A 221 27.67 -31.36 -5.49
CA ARG A 221 27.86 -30.87 -4.11
C ARG A 221 27.26 -29.49 -3.91
N GLN A 222 27.45 -28.58 -4.86
CA GLN A 222 26.87 -27.23 -4.79
C GLN A 222 25.34 -27.27 -4.87
N LEU A 223 24.78 -28.06 -5.80
CA LEU A 223 23.34 -28.26 -5.92
C LEU A 223 22.73 -28.77 -4.61
N LYS A 224 23.38 -29.74 -3.98
CA LYS A 224 22.94 -30.26 -2.69
C LYS A 224 23.00 -29.21 -1.58
N SER A 225 24.09 -28.43 -1.51
CA SER A 225 24.22 -27.33 -0.53
C SER A 225 23.10 -26.30 -0.69
N ILE A 226 22.83 -25.90 -1.93
CA ILE A 226 21.74 -24.95 -2.24
C ILE A 226 20.38 -25.53 -1.86
N GLN A 227 20.15 -26.83 -2.10
CA GLN A 227 18.92 -27.50 -1.69
C GLN A 227 18.73 -27.52 -0.16
N ASP A 228 19.79 -27.79 0.60
CA ASP A 228 19.77 -27.79 2.07
C ASP A 228 19.52 -26.37 2.64
N GLU A 229 20.16 -25.35 2.06
CA GLU A 229 19.93 -23.94 2.41
C GLU A 229 18.49 -23.51 2.07
N LEU A 230 17.98 -23.90 0.90
CA LEU A 230 16.60 -23.62 0.51
C LEU A 230 15.59 -24.27 1.46
N ALA A 231 15.83 -25.52 1.88
CA ALA A 231 14.98 -26.21 2.86
C ALA A 231 14.98 -25.48 4.21
N THR A 232 16.16 -25.05 4.66
CA THR A 232 16.32 -24.27 5.90
C THR A 232 15.57 -22.94 5.82
N ASN A 233 15.71 -22.23 4.70
CA ASN A 233 15.03 -20.95 4.49
C ASN A 233 13.50 -21.11 4.43
N LYS A 234 12.99 -22.16 3.80
CA LYS A 234 11.55 -22.50 3.82
C LYS A 234 11.04 -22.74 5.25
N GLY A 235 11.83 -23.43 6.08
CA GLY A 235 11.51 -23.62 7.50
C GLY A 235 11.41 -22.28 8.25
N SER A 236 12.39 -21.40 8.08
CA SER A 236 12.40 -20.05 8.67
C SER A 236 11.21 -19.20 8.19
N GLN A 237 10.86 -19.29 6.90
CA GLN A 237 9.73 -18.55 6.33
C GLN A 237 8.40 -18.98 6.95
N LEU A 238 8.22 -20.28 7.23
CA LEU A 238 7.01 -20.78 7.90
C LEU A 238 6.87 -20.21 9.31
N VAL A 239 7.95 -20.23 10.11
CA VAL A 239 7.95 -19.66 11.47
C VAL A 239 7.61 -18.17 11.43
N LEU A 240 8.23 -17.41 10.53
CA LEU A 240 7.92 -15.98 10.37
C LEU A 240 6.45 -15.75 9.95
N SER A 241 5.90 -16.61 9.10
CA SER A 241 4.50 -16.54 8.69
C SER A 241 3.55 -16.80 9.87
N GLU A 242 3.85 -17.77 10.72
CA GLU A 242 3.07 -18.04 11.95
C GLU A 242 3.12 -16.87 12.93
N ASP A 243 4.30 -16.26 13.12
CA ASP A 243 4.47 -15.08 13.97
C ASP A 243 3.69 -13.88 13.45
N ILE A 244 3.71 -13.63 12.13
CA ILE A 244 2.92 -12.59 11.49
C ILE A 244 1.43 -12.79 11.75
N GLU A 245 0.92 -14.01 11.60
CA GLU A 245 -0.49 -14.29 11.84
C GLU A 245 -0.88 -14.13 13.31
N SER A 246 0.01 -14.56 14.22
CA SER A 246 -0.13 -14.32 15.66
C SER A 246 -0.20 -12.82 15.99
N MET A 247 0.67 -12.01 15.38
CA MET A 247 0.66 -10.55 15.55
C MET A 247 -0.59 -9.91 14.97
N LYS A 248 -1.07 -10.33 13.80
CA LYS A 248 -2.36 -9.88 13.25
C LYS A 248 -3.52 -10.18 14.21
N GLY A 249 -3.52 -11.37 14.83
CA GLY A 249 -4.50 -11.74 15.84
C GLY A 249 -4.46 -10.83 17.08
N LYS A 250 -3.27 -10.46 17.55
CA LYS A 250 -3.09 -9.49 18.66
C LYS A 250 -3.56 -8.09 18.27
N LEU A 251 -3.26 -7.64 17.05
CA LEU A 251 -3.68 -6.33 16.54
C LEU A 251 -5.20 -6.21 16.48
N LYS A 252 -5.91 -7.22 15.93
CA LYS A 252 -7.38 -7.25 15.92
C LYS A 252 -8.00 -7.13 17.32
N LYS A 253 -7.38 -7.77 18.33
CA LYS A 253 -7.83 -7.65 19.73
C LYS A 253 -7.63 -6.24 20.29
N LEU A 254 -6.53 -5.58 19.94
CA LEU A 254 -6.27 -4.19 20.33
C LEU A 254 -7.26 -3.24 19.67
N GLU A 255 -7.52 -3.39 18.36
CA GLU A 255 -8.52 -2.60 17.63
C GLU A 255 -9.91 -2.73 18.25
N ALA A 256 -10.35 -3.95 18.56
CA ALA A 256 -11.62 -4.20 19.24
C ALA A 256 -11.69 -3.55 20.63
N THR A 257 -10.57 -3.57 21.37
CA THR A 257 -10.46 -2.92 22.68
C THR A 257 -10.52 -1.40 22.55
N GLN A 258 -9.85 -0.83 21.55
CA GLN A 258 -9.86 0.60 21.26
C GLN A 258 -11.27 1.10 20.92
N VAL A 259 -12.01 0.38 20.08
CA VAL A 259 -13.42 0.72 19.76
C VAL A 259 -14.29 0.74 21.03
N ARG A 260 -14.11 -0.25 21.93
CA ARG A 260 -14.85 -0.29 23.20
C ARG A 260 -14.50 0.89 24.11
N ILE A 261 -13.22 1.23 24.22
CA ILE A 261 -12.78 2.40 24.99
C ILE A 261 -13.38 3.68 24.40
N GLN A 262 -13.31 3.86 23.08
CA GLN A 262 -13.86 5.03 22.40
C GLN A 262 -15.37 5.16 22.65
N THR A 263 -16.12 4.06 22.57
CA THR A 263 -17.56 4.02 22.89
C THR A 263 -17.83 4.43 24.34
N THR A 264 -17.00 3.96 25.28
CA THR A 264 -17.13 4.29 26.70
C THR A 264 -16.85 5.77 26.94
N VAL A 265 -15.79 6.31 26.34
CA VAL A 265 -15.44 7.73 26.42
C VAL A 265 -16.56 8.60 25.85
N SER A 266 -17.10 8.28 24.67
CA SER A 266 -18.24 9.00 24.09
C SER A 266 -19.46 8.97 25.01
N THR A 267 -19.76 7.83 25.63
CA THR A 267 -20.87 7.71 26.59
C THR A 267 -20.67 8.58 27.82
N CYS A 268 -19.46 8.59 28.38
CA CYS A 268 -19.11 9.46 29.51
C CYS A 268 -19.19 10.94 29.14
N ASN A 269 -18.67 11.33 27.98
CA ASN A 269 -18.78 12.72 27.49
C ASN A 269 -20.23 13.17 27.35
N ASN A 270 -21.10 12.33 26.79
CA ASN A 270 -22.53 12.64 26.69
C ASN A 270 -23.18 12.84 28.07
N LYS A 271 -22.80 12.02 29.07
CA LYS A 271 -23.28 12.20 30.45
C LYS A 271 -22.75 13.50 31.07
N ILE A 272 -21.48 13.84 30.84
CA ILE A 272 -20.89 15.09 31.32
C ILE A 272 -21.65 16.28 30.73
N LEU A 273 -21.86 16.31 29.41
CA LEU A 273 -22.62 17.37 28.73
C LEU A 273 -24.04 17.47 29.30
N SER A 274 -24.71 16.35 29.55
CA SER A 274 -26.03 16.34 30.18
C SER A 274 -26.01 16.96 31.58
N LEU A 275 -25.03 16.59 32.41
CA LEU A 275 -24.89 17.15 33.76
C LEU A 275 -24.54 18.65 33.72
N GLU A 276 -23.70 19.08 32.78
CA GLU A 276 -23.40 20.49 32.57
C GLU A 276 -24.66 21.29 32.22
N THR A 277 -25.53 20.76 31.35
CA THR A 277 -26.81 21.41 31.03
C THR A 277 -27.76 21.49 32.23
N GLU A 278 -27.80 20.46 33.08
CA GLU A 278 -28.60 20.44 34.30
C GLU A 278 -28.08 21.46 35.32
N ILE A 279 -26.76 21.51 35.52
CA ILE A 279 -26.10 22.51 36.38
C ILE A 279 -26.43 23.93 35.92
N HIS A 280 -26.32 24.22 34.62
CA HIS A 280 -26.66 25.54 34.09
C HIS A 280 -28.13 25.91 34.32
N THR A 281 -29.04 24.94 34.19
CA THR A 281 -30.47 25.12 34.45
C THR A 281 -30.73 25.43 35.92
N LEU A 282 -30.11 24.67 36.83
CA LEU A 282 -30.21 24.89 38.27
C LEU A 282 -29.63 26.25 38.69
N GLN A 283 -28.46 26.63 38.14
CA GLN A 283 -27.85 27.93 38.37
C GLN A 283 -28.77 29.08 37.90
N GLY A 284 -29.42 28.93 36.74
CA GLY A 284 -30.39 29.89 36.23
C GLY A 284 -31.59 30.03 37.18
N SER A 285 -32.14 28.91 37.66
CA SER A 285 -33.25 28.90 38.61
C SER A 285 -32.89 29.53 39.96
N ALA A 286 -31.70 29.21 40.49
CA ALA A 286 -31.21 29.77 41.75
C ALA A 286 -31.05 31.30 41.66
N LYS A 287 -30.41 31.79 40.58
CA LYS A 287 -30.30 33.24 40.32
C LYS A 287 -31.65 33.93 40.25
N LYS A 288 -32.63 33.31 39.57
CA LYS A 288 -33.99 33.86 39.48
C LYS A 288 -34.64 33.94 40.87
N SER A 289 -34.58 32.87 41.66
CA SER A 289 -35.08 32.85 43.04
C SER A 289 -34.43 33.94 43.90
N ASP A 290 -33.12 34.13 43.79
CA ASP A 290 -32.41 35.18 44.52
C ASP A 290 -32.88 36.58 44.10
N THR A 291 -33.06 36.84 42.80
CA THR A 291 -33.59 38.13 42.32
C THR A 291 -35.03 38.39 42.78
N GLU A 292 -35.88 37.36 42.80
CA GLU A 292 -37.25 37.47 43.31
C GLU A 292 -37.29 37.74 44.82
N ARG A 293 -36.40 37.08 45.58
CA ARG A 293 -36.25 37.29 47.02
C ARG A 293 -35.77 38.71 47.32
N GLU A 294 -34.76 39.19 46.59
CA GLU A 294 -34.22 40.55 46.72
C GLU A 294 -35.30 41.60 46.40
N ALA A 295 -36.09 41.38 45.34
CA ALA A 295 -37.21 42.27 44.99
C ALA A 295 -38.27 42.30 46.10
N LYS A 296 -38.61 41.16 46.70
CA LYS A 296 -39.55 41.08 47.83
C LYS A 296 -39.00 41.82 49.06
N PHE A 297 -37.73 41.62 49.41
CA PHE A 297 -37.09 42.36 50.51
C PHE A 297 -37.08 43.86 50.23
N GLY A 298 -36.72 44.29 49.02
CA GLY A 298 -36.77 45.70 48.63
C GLY A 298 -38.16 46.31 48.79
N ASN A 299 -39.22 45.58 48.43
CA ASN A 299 -40.60 46.03 48.62
C ASN A 299 -40.99 46.14 50.10
N ILE A 300 -40.62 45.16 50.93
CA ILE A 300 -40.85 45.19 52.38
C ILE A 300 -40.11 46.37 53.00
N THR A 301 -38.83 46.57 52.66
CA THR A 301 -38.02 47.68 53.17
C THR A 301 -38.66 49.03 52.85
N LYS A 302 -39.13 49.23 51.60
CA LYS A 302 -39.86 50.45 51.21
C LYS A 302 -41.13 50.65 52.02
N TYR A 303 -41.91 49.59 52.22
CA TYR A 303 -43.14 49.65 53.04
C TYR A 303 -42.83 50.03 54.49
N VAL A 304 -41.84 49.38 55.11
CA VAL A 304 -41.42 49.68 56.48
C VAL A 304 -40.93 51.12 56.62
N GLN A 305 -40.14 51.62 55.66
CA GLN A 305 -39.70 53.02 55.64
C GLN A 305 -40.88 53.99 55.53
N SER A 306 -41.83 53.73 54.63
CA SER A 306 -43.04 54.56 54.49
C SER A 306 -43.89 54.57 55.75
N LEU A 307 -44.03 53.41 56.42
CA LEU A 307 -44.77 53.29 57.66
C LEU A 307 -44.07 54.04 58.80
N ALA A 308 -42.75 53.90 58.92
CA ALA A 308 -41.94 54.62 59.90
C ALA A 308 -42.11 56.14 59.73
N PHE A 309 -42.00 56.65 58.50
CA PHE A 309 -42.19 58.08 58.22
C PHE A 309 -43.60 58.57 58.61
N SER A 310 -44.64 57.82 58.25
CA SER A 310 -46.02 58.16 58.61
C SER A 310 -46.26 58.13 60.13
N LEU A 311 -45.65 57.18 60.84
CA LEU A 311 -45.73 57.11 62.30
C LEU A 311 -44.96 58.25 62.96
N GLU A 312 -43.78 58.61 62.46
CA GLU A 312 -43.01 59.77 62.93
C GLU A 312 -43.80 61.07 62.74
N GLU A 313 -44.48 61.23 61.60
CA GLU A 313 -45.35 62.38 61.34
C GLU A 313 -46.51 62.46 62.34
N ARG A 314 -47.22 61.34 62.57
CA ARG A 314 -48.29 61.26 63.57
C ARG A 314 -47.80 61.53 64.99
N ILE A 315 -46.63 61.02 65.38
CA ILE A 315 -46.04 61.28 66.70
C ILE A 315 -45.75 62.78 66.83
N ARG A 316 -45.17 63.41 65.81
CA ARG A 316 -44.89 64.85 65.80
C ARG A 316 -46.17 65.69 65.93
N GLU A 317 -47.25 65.31 65.24
CA GLU A 317 -48.57 65.94 65.38
C GLU A 317 -49.13 65.79 66.81
N GLN A 318 -48.99 64.61 67.42
CA GLN A 318 -49.41 64.37 68.80
C GLN A 318 -48.58 65.18 69.80
N GLU A 319 -47.26 65.24 69.64
CA GLU A 319 -46.36 66.06 70.46
C GLU A 319 -46.72 67.54 70.37
N TYR A 320 -47.01 68.05 69.17
CA TYR A 320 -47.47 69.41 68.95
C TYR A 320 -48.83 69.68 69.63
N GLY A 321 -49.79 68.77 69.47
CA GLY A 321 -51.08 68.83 70.15
C GLY A 321 -50.95 68.83 71.67
N LEU A 322 -50.07 67.98 72.22
CA LEU A 322 -49.77 67.94 73.65
C LEU A 322 -49.12 69.24 74.12
N SER A 323 -48.15 69.78 73.40
CA SER A 323 -47.49 71.05 73.75
C SER A 323 -48.49 72.21 73.78
N THR A 324 -49.35 72.33 72.77
CA THR A 324 -50.37 73.40 72.70
C THR A 324 -51.42 73.28 73.80
N THR A 325 -51.86 72.07 74.14
CA THR A 325 -52.74 71.86 75.31
C THR A 325 -52.04 72.18 76.62
N HIS A 326 -50.75 71.84 76.75
CA HIS A 326 -49.96 72.17 77.93
C HIS A 326 -49.81 73.69 78.12
N GLU A 327 -49.52 74.44 77.04
CA GLU A 327 -49.50 75.91 77.06
C GLU A 327 -50.85 76.48 77.49
N ARG A 328 -51.97 76.03 76.91
CA ARG A 328 -53.31 76.47 77.34
C ARG A 328 -53.61 76.19 78.81
N ILE A 329 -53.23 75.01 79.32
CA ILE A 329 -53.40 74.68 80.74
C ILE A 329 -52.54 75.59 81.61
N LYS A 330 -51.32 75.90 81.19
CA LYS A 330 -50.46 76.86 81.89
C LYS A 330 -51.08 78.25 81.92
N GLU A 331 -51.60 78.73 80.79
CA GLU A 331 -52.33 80.01 80.69
C GLU A 331 -53.59 80.03 81.57
N MET A 332 -54.35 78.93 81.63
CA MET A 332 -55.52 78.80 82.53
C MET A 332 -55.10 78.83 84.01
N LYS A 333 -54.01 78.15 84.37
CA LYS A 333 -53.48 78.18 85.75
C LYS A 333 -52.90 79.54 86.12
N GLU A 334 -52.29 80.25 85.17
CA GLU A 334 -51.78 81.61 85.37
C GLU A 334 -52.93 82.63 85.46
N SER A 335 -54.08 82.37 84.84
CA SER A 335 -55.30 83.18 84.97
C SER A 335 -56.15 82.85 86.21
N GLU A 336 -56.05 81.64 86.78
CA GLU A 336 -56.65 81.28 88.08
C GLU A 336 -55.97 81.95 89.29
N VAL A 337 -54.82 82.62 89.14
CA VAL A 337 -54.20 83.41 90.22
C VAL A 337 -54.93 84.75 90.48
N LEU A 338 -55.95 85.10 89.68
CA LEU A 338 -56.74 86.33 89.87
C LEU A 338 -58.25 86.12 90.07
N SER A 339 -58.69 84.89 90.33
CA SER A 339 -60.07 84.66 90.78
C SER A 339 -60.17 83.36 91.58
N GLU A 340 -60.45 83.46 92.88
CA GLU A 340 -61.00 82.35 93.64
C GLU A 340 -62.27 81.83 92.97
N PRO A 341 -62.46 80.51 92.95
CA PRO A 341 -63.75 80.01 93.36
C PRO A 341 -63.70 78.83 94.34
N SER A 342 -64.74 78.84 95.16
CA SER A 342 -65.29 77.81 96.03
C SER A 342 -64.95 76.36 95.70
N LEU A 343 -64.50 75.64 96.73
CA LEU A 343 -64.53 74.18 96.78
C LEU A 343 -65.94 73.64 96.54
N ILE A 344 -66.09 72.81 95.51
CA ILE A 344 -67.11 71.76 95.46
C ILE A 344 -66.35 70.43 95.57
N PRO A 345 -66.63 69.57 96.55
CA PRO A 345 -65.94 68.29 96.68
C PRO A 345 -66.46 67.33 95.59
N TYR A 346 -65.56 66.87 94.72
CA TYR A 346 -65.82 65.75 93.82
C TYR A 346 -65.12 64.51 94.37
N THR A 347 -65.88 63.45 94.62
CA THR A 347 -65.33 62.12 94.93
C THR A 347 -65.11 61.36 93.62
N LEU A 348 -63.86 61.06 93.30
CA LEU A 348 -63.48 60.25 92.15
C LEU A 348 -63.48 58.77 92.56
N THR A 349 -64.41 57.97 92.00
CA THR A 349 -64.43 56.52 92.25
C THR A 349 -63.94 55.80 91.00
N ALA A 350 -62.73 55.24 91.06
CA ALA A 350 -62.15 54.46 89.98
C ALA A 350 -62.45 52.96 90.21
N TYR A 351 -63.04 52.31 89.21
CA TYR A 351 -63.19 50.85 89.20
C TYR A 351 -62.36 50.27 88.05
N MET A 352 -61.48 49.33 88.37
CA MET A 352 -60.78 48.51 87.37
C MET A 352 -61.74 47.42 86.87
N VAL A 353 -62.04 47.40 85.58
CA VAL A 353 -62.68 46.26 84.93
C VAL A 353 -61.55 45.31 84.46
N PRO A 354 -61.43 44.09 85.00
CA PRO A 354 -60.44 43.13 84.52
C PRO A 354 -60.95 42.50 83.21
N GLY A 355 -60.22 42.73 82.12
CA GLY A 355 -60.45 42.09 80.82
C GLY A 355 -59.12 41.95 80.07
N ASP A 356 -58.85 40.75 79.57
CA ASP A 356 -57.52 40.33 79.12
C ASP A 356 -56.93 41.20 78.01
N ARG A 357 -55.76 41.77 78.34
CA ARG A 357 -54.66 42.30 77.50
C ARG A 357 -54.68 43.73 76.98
N PHE A 358 -55.70 44.56 77.22
CA PHE A 358 -55.54 46.02 77.20
C PHE A 358 -56.55 46.68 78.15
N SER A 359 -56.10 47.15 79.32
CA SER A 359 -56.95 47.89 80.27
C SER A 359 -57.31 49.27 79.71
N THR A 360 -58.60 49.51 79.48
CA THR A 360 -59.11 50.84 79.15
C THR A 360 -59.68 51.47 80.42
N MET A 361 -59.15 52.63 80.83
CA MET A 361 -59.66 53.38 81.99
C MET A 361 -60.83 54.25 81.52
N CYS A 362 -62.06 53.91 81.91
CA CYS A 362 -63.21 54.77 81.70
C CYS A 362 -63.43 55.65 82.95
N VAL A 363 -63.48 56.96 82.73
CA VAL A 363 -63.84 57.96 83.75
C VAL A 363 -65.24 58.45 83.41
N VAL A 364 -66.20 58.24 84.30
CA VAL A 364 -67.56 58.77 84.18
C VAL A 364 -67.71 59.91 85.19
N LEU A 365 -68.16 61.07 84.70
CA LEU A 365 -68.50 62.25 85.49
C LEU A 365 -70.02 62.27 85.68
N ASP A 366 -70.49 61.96 86.89
CA ASP A 366 -71.89 62.17 87.27
C ASP A 366 -72.07 63.62 87.71
N VAL A 367 -73.02 64.32 87.07
CA VAL A 367 -73.47 65.66 87.45
C VAL A 367 -74.96 65.59 87.74
N GLU A 368 -75.34 65.69 89.02
CA GLU A 368 -76.74 65.84 89.44
C GLU A 368 -77.25 67.24 89.06
N LEU A 369 -78.20 67.31 88.12
CA LEU A 369 -78.91 68.53 87.72
C LEU A 369 -80.34 68.50 88.29
N THR A 370 -80.62 69.37 89.27
CA THR A 370 -81.98 69.60 89.77
C THR A 370 -82.73 70.64 88.91
N ASP A 371 -83.79 70.15 88.28
CA ASP A 371 -85.08 70.77 87.90
C ASP A 371 -85.16 72.14 87.21
N LYS A 372 -85.73 72.12 85.99
CA LYS A 372 -87.11 72.59 85.78
C LYS A 372 -87.74 72.05 84.49
N VAL A 373 -88.93 71.49 84.69
CA VAL A 373 -89.88 70.90 83.74
C VAL A 373 -90.43 71.92 82.73
N SER A 374 -90.53 71.52 81.46
CA SER A 374 -91.68 71.84 80.60
C SER A 374 -91.82 70.78 79.50
N ALA A 375 -92.98 70.14 79.45
CA ALA A 375 -93.48 69.22 78.43
C ALA A 375 -94.82 69.79 77.89
N PRO A 376 -95.52 69.20 76.90
CA PRO A 376 -95.14 68.49 75.65
C PRO A 376 -95.87 69.16 74.43
N PRO A 377 -96.17 68.47 73.29
CA PRO A 377 -97.31 67.56 73.27
C PRO A 377 -97.13 66.25 72.46
N ASP A 378 -98.01 65.32 72.83
CA ASP A 378 -98.22 63.96 72.35
C ASP A 378 -98.72 63.83 70.90
N GLY A 379 -98.56 62.62 70.35
CA GLY A 379 -99.61 62.02 69.52
C GLY A 379 -99.16 61.04 68.43
N TRP A 380 -99.14 59.74 68.78
CA TRP A 380 -99.26 58.52 67.94
C TRP A 380 -98.25 58.24 66.83
#